data_AF-A0A662CV36-F1
#
_entry.id   AF-A0A662CV36-F1
#
_cell.length_a   1.000
_cell.length_b   1.000
_cell.length_c   1.000
_cell.angle_alpha   90.00
_cell.angle_beta   90.00
_cell.angle_gamma   90.00
#
_symmetry.space_group_name_H-M   'P 1'
#
loop_
_entity.id
_entity.type
_entity.pdbx_description
1 polymer ?
#
loop_
_entity_poly.entity_id
_entity_poly.type
_entity_poly.pdbx_seq_one_letter_code
_entity_poly.pdbx_strand_id
1 'polypeptide(L)'
;MIQQGNLPFKLEISQEQITPRSGLAIYAEVLRALRVEEKVERQLPPPGSNRGYRPWRYVEPLLLLLYGGGRHIEDLREIREDGALRG
;
A
#
# COMPACT_ATOMS: atom_id res chain seq x y z
N MET A 1 -6.06 4.66 -30.93
CA MET A 1 -4.81 4.21 -31.57
C MET A 1 -3.92 5.43 -31.82
N ILE A 2 -2.69 5.42 -31.34
CA ILE A 2 -1.75 6.56 -31.50
C ILE A 2 -1.08 6.46 -32.88
N GLN A 3 -0.70 7.58 -33.51
CA GLN A 3 0.01 7.57 -34.79
C GLN A 3 1.34 6.81 -34.68
N GLN A 4 1.64 5.95 -35.66
CA GLN A 4 2.81 5.06 -35.65
C GLN A 4 4.08 5.82 -36.07
N GLY A 5 5.11 5.79 -35.20
CA GLY A 5 6.45 6.32 -35.48
C GLY A 5 7.40 5.27 -36.07
N ASN A 6 8.72 5.52 -36.00
CA ASN A 6 9.76 4.67 -36.61
C ASN A 6 9.98 3.29 -35.94
N LEU A 7 9.30 3.00 -34.83
CA LEU A 7 9.43 1.74 -34.10
C LEU A 7 8.61 0.63 -34.77
N PRO A 8 9.07 -0.64 -34.77
CA PRO A 8 8.41 -1.75 -35.47
C PRO A 8 7.18 -2.31 -34.73
N PHE A 9 6.50 -1.50 -33.91
CA PHE A 9 5.29 -1.87 -33.18
C PHE A 9 4.31 -0.69 -33.06
N LYS A 10 3.03 -1.01 -32.83
CA LYS A 10 1.96 -0.02 -32.66
C LYS A 10 1.67 0.17 -31.16
N LEU A 11 1.38 1.40 -30.77
CA LEU A 11 0.98 1.74 -29.40
C LEU A 11 -0.53 1.94 -29.31
N GLU A 12 -1.11 1.39 -28.26
CA GLU A 12 -2.52 1.55 -27.90
C GLU A 12 -2.65 2.04 -26.46
N ILE A 13 -3.76 2.70 -26.15
CA ILE A 13 -4.07 3.13 -24.79
C ILE A 13 -4.65 1.92 -24.06
N SER A 14 -4.00 1.52 -22.96
CA SER A 14 -4.51 0.48 -22.07
C SER A 14 -5.24 1.09 -20.88
N GLN A 15 -6.23 0.36 -20.38
CA GLN A 15 -6.89 0.60 -19.10
C GLN A 15 -6.34 -0.32 -18.00
N GLU A 16 -5.32 -1.11 -18.29
CA GLU A 16 -4.64 -1.93 -17.29
C GLU A 16 -3.98 -1.05 -16.24
N GLN A 17 -4.31 -1.32 -14.99
CA GLN A 17 -3.65 -0.67 -13.87
C GLN A 17 -2.38 -1.43 -13.52
N ILE A 18 -1.28 -0.70 -13.39
CA ILE A 18 0.01 -1.23 -12.93
C ILE A 18 0.44 -0.47 -11.69
N THR A 19 1.08 -1.17 -10.75
CA THR A 19 1.63 -0.56 -9.55
C THR A 19 3.15 -0.75 -9.49
N PRO A 20 3.95 0.30 -9.22
CA PRO A 20 5.37 0.15 -8.92
C PRO A 20 5.61 -0.42 -7.50
N ARG A 21 4.55 -0.67 -6.72
CA ARG A 21 4.58 -1.01 -5.30
C ARG A 21 4.08 -2.42 -5.02
N SER A 22 4.06 -3.31 -6.00
CA SER A 22 3.62 -4.71 -5.84
C SER A 22 4.34 -5.45 -4.70
N GLY A 23 5.60 -5.09 -4.41
CA GLY A 23 6.34 -5.62 -3.26
C GLY A 23 5.69 -5.34 -1.90
N LEU A 24 4.88 -4.28 -1.77
CA LEU A 24 4.12 -3.98 -0.54
C LEU A 24 3.03 -5.04 -0.28
N ALA A 25 2.45 -5.64 -1.31
CA ALA A 25 1.48 -6.72 -1.14
C ALA A 25 2.13 -7.95 -0.50
N ILE A 26 3.33 -8.32 -0.96
CA ILE A 26 4.12 -9.40 -0.38
C ILE A 26 4.48 -9.08 1.08
N TYR A 27 4.90 -7.85 1.35
CA TYR A 27 5.21 -7.43 2.72
C TYR A 27 3.97 -7.49 3.64
N ALA A 28 2.79 -7.10 3.16
CA ALA A 28 1.54 -7.25 3.90
C ALA A 28 1.21 -8.73 4.22
N GLU A 29 1.50 -9.66 3.30
CA GLU A 29 1.39 -11.11 3.59
C GLU A 29 2.38 -11.55 4.67
N VAL A 30 3.61 -11.04 4.66
CA VAL A 30 4.60 -11.33 5.72
C VAL A 30 4.10 -10.84 7.09
N LEU A 31 3.55 -9.62 7.17
CA LEU A 31 2.97 -9.09 8.41
C LEU A 31 1.84 -9.98 8.94
N ARG A 32 0.99 -10.50 8.04
CA ARG A 32 -0.07 -11.47 8.37
C ARG A 32 0.49 -12.81 8.83
N ALA A 33 1.45 -13.37 8.10
CA ALA A 33 2.08 -14.65 8.45
C ALA A 33 2.78 -14.61 9.82
N LEU A 34 3.40 -13.47 10.16
CA LEU A 34 4.07 -13.25 11.44
C LEU A 34 3.11 -12.83 12.57
N ARG A 35 1.82 -12.69 12.28
CA ARG A 35 0.78 -12.28 13.23
C ARG A 35 1.11 -10.95 13.91
N VAL A 36 1.54 -9.98 13.11
CA VAL A 36 1.96 -8.67 13.62
C VAL A 36 0.75 -7.88 14.12
N GLU A 37 -0.39 -7.94 13.43
CA GLU A 37 -1.63 -7.30 13.88
C GLU A 37 -1.99 -7.74 15.30
N GLU A 38 -2.02 -9.04 15.58
CA GLU A 38 -2.42 -9.53 16.91
C GLU A 38 -1.43 -9.11 18.00
N LYS A 39 -0.14 -9.02 17.67
CA LYS A 39 0.87 -8.51 18.61
C LYS A 39 0.66 -7.04 18.91
N VAL A 40 0.43 -6.23 17.87
CA VAL A 40 0.17 -4.79 17.99
C VAL A 40 -1.08 -4.53 18.82
N GLU A 41 -2.18 -5.22 18.52
CA GLU A 41 -3.46 -5.07 19.21
C GLU A 41 -3.40 -5.49 20.68
N ARG A 42 -2.52 -6.44 21.03
CA ARG A 42 -2.32 -6.88 22.42
C ARG A 42 -1.38 -5.96 23.19
N GLN A 43 -0.37 -5.39 22.54
CA GLN A 43 0.71 -4.66 23.21
C GLN A 43 0.47 -3.16 23.30
N LEU A 44 -0.29 -2.58 22.37
CA LEU A 44 -0.63 -1.17 22.38
C LEU A 44 -1.93 -0.91 23.16
N PRO A 45 -2.05 0.26 23.81
CA PRO A 45 -3.26 0.60 24.54
C PRO A 45 -4.46 0.67 23.59
N PRO A 46 -5.67 0.32 24.07
CA PRO A 46 -6.88 0.50 23.30
C PRO A 46 -7.14 2.00 23.05
N PRO A 47 -8.01 2.34 22.09
CA PRO A 47 -8.38 3.73 21.85
C PRO A 47 -8.97 4.36 23.12
N GLY A 48 -8.51 5.56 23.48
CA GLY A 48 -9.00 6.27 24.67
C GLY A 48 -10.44 6.80 24.55
N SER A 49 -11.05 6.70 23.38
CA SER A 49 -12.46 7.03 23.14
C SER A 49 -13.08 6.06 22.15
N ASN A 50 -14.42 5.91 22.19
CA ASN A 50 -15.18 5.11 21.21
C ASN A 50 -15.06 5.59 19.76
N ARG A 51 -14.42 6.74 19.51
CA ARG A 51 -14.18 7.29 18.16
C ARG A 51 -12.77 7.02 17.65
N GLY A 52 -11.86 6.51 18.48
CA GLY A 52 -10.49 6.24 18.07
C GLY A 52 -10.38 4.94 17.26
N TYR A 53 -9.40 4.89 16.36
CA TYR A 53 -9.14 3.67 15.59
C TYR A 53 -8.35 2.65 16.40
N ARG A 54 -8.58 1.36 16.10
CA ARG A 54 -7.76 0.26 16.60
C ARG A 54 -6.26 0.52 16.30
N PRO A 55 -5.33 0.14 17.19
CA PRO A 55 -3.90 0.38 16.99
C PRO A 55 -3.37 -0.08 15.62
N TRP A 56 -3.81 -1.24 15.11
CA TRP A 56 -3.37 -1.76 13.82
C TRP A 56 -3.69 -0.83 12.65
N ARG A 57 -4.84 -0.13 12.70
CA ARG A 57 -5.25 0.83 11.66
C ARG A 57 -4.30 2.03 11.53
N TYR A 58 -3.50 2.29 12.56
CA TYR A 58 -2.43 3.29 12.51
C TYR A 58 -1.08 2.68 12.16
N VAL A 59 -0.76 1.50 12.69
CA VAL A 59 0.56 0.89 12.55
C VAL A 59 0.80 0.32 11.17
N GLU A 60 -0.18 -0.37 10.58
CA GLU A 60 -0.03 -1.01 9.28
C GLU A 60 0.37 -0.03 8.16
N PRO A 61 -0.31 1.12 7.97
CA PRO A 61 0.07 2.07 6.94
C PRO A 61 1.50 2.60 7.14
N LEU A 62 1.93 2.81 8.38
CA LEU A 62 3.29 3.26 8.69
C LEU A 62 4.35 2.19 8.37
N LEU A 63 4.05 0.92 8.64
CA LEU A 63 4.93 -0.18 8.26
C LEU A 63 5.09 -0.29 6.73
N LEU A 64 3.98 -0.18 6.00
CA LEU A 64 4.00 -0.19 4.53
C LEU A 64 4.76 1.02 3.98
N LEU A 65 4.57 2.20 4.55
CA LEU A 65 5.29 3.42 4.21
C LEU A 65 6.80 3.25 4.38
N LEU A 66 7.24 2.78 5.55
CA LEU A 66 8.66 2.62 5.87
C LEU A 66 9.31 1.58 4.97
N TYR A 67 8.67 0.42 4.77
CA TYR A 67 9.20 -0.61 3.87
C TYR A 67 9.20 -0.16 2.40
N GLY A 68 8.20 0.62 2.00
CA GLY A 68 8.10 1.23 0.68
C GLY A 68 9.07 2.39 0.42
N GLY A 69 9.86 2.80 1.42
CA GLY A 69 10.83 3.90 1.30
C GLY A 69 10.23 5.30 1.38
N GLY A 70 9.00 5.43 1.91
CA GLY A 70 8.37 6.73 2.14
C GLY A 70 9.11 7.56 3.18
N ARG A 71 9.11 8.88 2.99
CA ARG A 71 9.87 9.85 3.81
C ARG A 71 8.97 10.79 4.60
N HIS A 72 7.74 10.99 4.13
CA HIS A 72 6.76 11.87 4.74
C HIS A 72 5.45 11.11 5.01
N ILE A 73 4.70 11.54 6.02
CA ILE A 73 3.40 10.92 6.36
C ILE A 73 2.43 11.08 5.19
N GLU A 74 2.56 12.17 4.44
CA GLU A 74 1.78 12.47 3.24
C GLU A 74 1.94 11.40 2.15
N ASP A 75 3.07 10.69 2.10
CA ASP A 75 3.32 9.63 1.12
C ASP A 75 2.37 8.42 1.33
N LEU A 76 1.71 8.31 2.50
CA LEU A 76 0.62 7.37 2.72
C LEU A 76 -0.52 7.54 1.71
N ARG A 77 -0.71 8.76 1.19
CA ARG A 77 -1.71 9.02 0.15
C ARG A 77 -1.41 8.25 -1.11
N GLU A 78 -0.13 8.09 -1.45
CA GLU A 78 0.25 7.40 -2.66
C GLU A 78 -0.06 5.89 -2.56
N ILE A 79 0.13 5.28 -1.39
CA ILE A 79 -0.30 3.89 -1.10
C ILE A 79 -1.82 3.79 -1.11
N ARG A 80 -2.50 4.79 -0.53
CA ARG A 80 -3.96 4.85 -0.45
C ARG A 80 -4.63 5.03 -1.80
N GLU A 81 -4.00 5.73 -2.72
CA GLU A 81 -4.58 6.05 -4.03
C GLU A 81 -4.16 5.02 -5.10
N ASP A 82 -3.29 4.08 -4.75
CA ASP A 82 -2.87 2.99 -5.63
C ASP A 82 -3.97 1.93 -5.77
N GLY A 83 -4.77 2.07 -6.83
CA GLY A 83 -5.82 1.11 -7.17
C GLY A 83 -5.31 -0.27 -7.57
N ALA A 84 -4.10 -0.37 -8.14
CA ALA A 84 -3.50 -1.65 -8.53
C ALA A 84 -2.89 -2.42 -7.34
N LEU A 85 -2.55 -1.73 -6.25
CA LEU A 85 -2.07 -2.37 -5.02
C LEU A 85 -3.22 -2.92 -4.16
N ARG A 86 -4.40 -2.34 -4.28
CA ARG A 86 -5.63 -2.73 -3.58
C ARG A 86 -6.39 -3.75 -4.42
N GLY A 87 -5.83 -4.96 -4.55
CA GLY A 87 -6.51 -6.10 -5.15
C GLY A 87 -7.76 -6.49 -4.37
#